data_AF-A0A1X9MAG1-F1
#
_entry.id   AF-A0A1X9MAG1-F1
#
_cell.length_a   1.000
_cell.length_b   1.000
_cell.length_c   1.000
_cell.angle_alpha   90.00
_cell.angle_beta   90.00
_cell.angle_gamma   90.00
#
_symmetry.space_group_name_H-M   'P 1'
#
loop_
_entity.id
_entity.type
_entity.pdbx_description
1 polymer ?
#
loop_
_entity_poly.entity_id
_entity_poly.type
_entity_poly.pdbx_seq_one_letter_code
_entity_poly.pdbx_strand_id
1 'polypeptide(L)' 'MDYLMFCDYCGMPKPIEEHIMREYFWIASHVYCSHCEIANVIPDELQSLALEMRDDRYGSKD' A
#
# COMPACT_ATOMS: atom_id res chain seq x y z
N MET A 1 -5.72 -6.77 9.08
CA MET A 1 -6.36 -5.45 9.33
C MET A 1 -6.34 -4.71 8.01
N ASP A 2 -7.44 -4.13 7.54
CA ASP A 2 -7.44 -3.50 6.21
C ASP A 2 -6.83 -2.09 6.28
N TYR A 3 -5.87 -1.82 5.41
CA TYR A 3 -5.25 -0.51 5.30
C TYR A 3 -6.12 0.41 4.45
N LEU A 4 -6.04 1.72 4.67
CA LEU A 4 -6.87 2.68 3.95
C LEU A 4 -6.00 3.80 3.38
N MET A 5 -6.17 4.05 2.08
CA MET A 5 -5.59 5.19 1.39
C MET A 5 -6.72 6.06 0.82
N PHE A 6 -6.55 7.37 0.81
CA PHE A 6 -7.45 8.29 0.13
C PHE A 6 -6.81 8.76 -1.18
N CYS A 7 -7.61 8.91 -2.24
CA CYS A 7 -7.13 9.50 -3.48
C CYS A 7 -6.83 10.99 -3.29
N ASP A 8 -5.65 11.44 -3.69
CA ASP A 8 -5.19 12.83 -3.58
C ASP A 8 -6.02 13.81 -4.43
N TYR A 9 -6.72 13.28 -5.44
CA TYR A 9 -7.46 14.07 -6.42
C TYR A 9 -8.96 14.15 -6.14
N CYS A 10 -9.60 13.01 -5.81
CA CYS A 10 -11.05 12.95 -5.63
C CYS A 10 -11.48 12.63 -4.19
N GLY A 11 -10.53 12.38 -3.28
CA GLY A 11 -10.81 12.08 -1.87
C GLY A 11 -11.47 10.72 -1.63
N MET A 12 -11.65 9.90 -2.68
CA MET A 12 -12.30 8.60 -2.51
C MET A 12 -11.40 7.62 -1.73
N PRO A 13 -11.96 6.93 -0.73
CA PRO A 13 -11.23 5.92 0.03
C PRO A 13 -10.98 4.68 -0.83
N LYS A 14 -9.79 4.11 -0.68
CA LYS A 14 -9.35 2.85 -1.26
C LYS A 14 -8.88 1.93 -0.15
N PRO A 15 -9.70 0.93 0.24
CA PRO A 15 -9.24 -0.16 1.07
C PRO A 15 -8.11 -0.92 0.37
N ILE A 16 -7.08 -1.26 1.12
CA ILE A 16 -5.92 -2.03 0.68
C ILE A 16 -5.91 -3.31 1.50
N GLU A 17 -6.14 -4.43 0.83
CA GLU A 17 -6.07 -5.73 1.46
C GLU A 17 -4.67 -6.02 2.00
N GLU A 18 -4.59 -6.67 3.15
CA GLU A 18 -3.33 -6.97 3.83
C GLU A 18 -2.30 -7.69 2.94
N HIS A 19 -2.78 -8.60 2.09
CA HIS A 19 -1.91 -9.32 1.16
C HIS A 19 -1.35 -8.40 0.06
N ILE A 20 -2.12 -7.39 -0.38
CA ILE A 20 -1.66 -6.40 -1.36
C ILE A 20 -0.63 -5.47 -0.72
N MET A 21 -0.92 -5.01 0.50
CA MET A 21 0.01 -4.20 1.28
C MET A 21 1.36 -4.90 1.41
N ARG A 22 1.37 -6.14 1.93
CA ARG A 22 2.61 -6.88 2.19
C ARG A 22 3.40 -7.23 0.93
N GLU A 23 2.74 -7.70 -0.14
CA GLU A 23 3.46 -8.25 -1.30
C GLU A 23 3.84 -7.18 -2.34
N TYR A 24 3.10 -6.06 -2.42
CA TYR A 24 3.26 -5.10 -3.53
C TYR A 24 3.64 -3.68 -3.09
N PHE A 25 3.16 -3.18 -1.94
CA PHE A 25 3.35 -1.76 -1.60
C PHE A 25 4.80 -1.38 -1.29
N TRP A 26 5.68 -2.35 -0.99
CA TRP A 26 7.11 -2.10 -0.77
C TRP A 26 7.89 -1.85 -2.09
N ILE A 27 7.35 -2.20 -3.27
CA ILE A 27 7.95 -1.95 -4.59
C ILE A 27 7.14 -1.02 -5.49
N ALA A 28 5.83 -0.92 -5.27
CA ALA A 28 4.98 -0.10 -6.10
C ALA A 28 5.27 1.38 -5.83
N SER A 29 5.40 2.18 -6.89
CA SER A 29 5.57 3.63 -6.77
C SER A 29 4.24 4.39 -6.72
N HIS A 30 3.16 3.78 -7.23
CA HIS A 30 1.85 4.42 -7.34
C HIS A 30 0.72 3.38 -7.36
N VAL A 31 -0.49 3.84 -7.04
CA VAL A 31 -1.72 3.07 -7.14
C VAL A 31 -2.81 3.90 -7.80
N TYR A 32 -3.51 3.31 -8.77
CA TYR A 32 -4.60 3.98 -9.48
C TYR A 32 -5.86 4.06 -8.62
N CYS A 33 -6.52 5.21 -8.61
CA CYS A 33 -7.85 5.37 -8.06
C CYS A 33 -8.87 4.70 -8.98
N SER A 34 -9.76 3.86 -8.45
CA SER A 34 -10.82 3.22 -9.24
C SER A 34 -11.97 4.16 -9.63
N HIS A 35 -12.01 5.37 -9.05
CA HIS A 35 -13.07 6.34 -9.30
C HIS A 35 -12.69 7.36 -10.38
N CYS A 36 -11.54 8.01 -10.25
CA CYS A 36 -11.07 9.03 -11.21
C CYS A 36 -9.97 8.54 -12.14
N GLU A 37 -9.48 7.30 -11.98
CA GLU A 37 -8.43 6.68 -12.81
C GLU A 37 -7.08 7.40 -12.81
N ILE A 38 -6.85 8.31 -11.85
CA ILE A 38 -5.58 9.00 -11.66
C ILE A 38 -4.66 8.18 -10.75
N ALA A 39 -3.35 8.17 -11.07
CA ALA A 39 -2.32 7.56 -10.24
C ALA A 39 -2.08 8.39 -8.96
N ASN A 40 -2.08 7.71 -7.81
CA ASN A 40 -1.77 8.30 -6.50
C ASN A 40 -0.42 7.79 -6.06
N VAL A 41 0.40 8.68 -5.50
CA VAL A 41 1.67 8.28 -4.90
C VAL A 41 1.36 7.46 -3.66
N ILE A 42 2.06 6.35 -3.47
CA ILE A 42 1.94 5.58 -2.23
C ILE A 42 2.73 6.31 -1.13
N PRO A 43 2.10 6.74 -0.02
CA PRO A 43 2.79 7.37 1.10
C PRO A 43 3.97 6.54 1.61
N ASP A 44 5.04 7.23 1.98
CA ASP A 44 6.29 6.62 2.47
C ASP A 44 6.05 5.77 3.72
N GLU A 45 5.09 6.16 4.57
CA GLU A 45 4.68 5.40 5.75
C GLU A 45 4.09 4.04 5.37
N LEU A 46 3.29 4.00 4.29
CA LEU A 46 2.72 2.75 3.80
C LEU A 46 3.77 1.88 3.11
N GLN A 47 4.72 2.46 2.39
CA GLN A 47 5.83 1.68 1.82
C GLN A 47 6.72 1.07 2.90
N SER A 48 7.04 1.86 3.93
CA SER A 48 7.86 1.39 5.06
C SER A 48 7.16 0.27 5.82
N LEU A 49 5.86 0.42 6.10
CA LEU A 49 5.06 -0.61 6.74
C LEU A 49 4.96 -1.89 5.88
N ALA A 50 4.81 -1.75 4.56
CA ALA A 50 4.81 -2.89 3.66
C ALA A 50 6.14 -3.65 3.67
N LEU A 51 7.27 -2.94 3.79
CA LEU A 51 8.59 -3.53 3.91
C LEU A 51 8.73 -4.31 5.23
N GLU A 52 8.32 -3.72 6.35
CA GLU A 52 8.30 -4.38 7.66
C GLU A 52 7.44 -5.65 7.65
N MET A 53 6.22 -5.59 7.11
CA MET A 53 5.33 -6.76 7.02
C MET A 53 5.91 -7.90 6.17
N ARG A 54 6.66 -7.56 5.12
CA ARG A 54 7.33 -8.54 4.27
C ARG A 54 8.48 -9.20 5.03
N ASP A 55 9.29 -8.39 5.71
CA ASP A 55 10.42 -8.87 6.50
C ASP A 55 9.93 -9.70 7.68
N ASP A 56 8.83 -9.37 8.35
CA ASP A 56 8.26 -10.23 9.41
C ASP A 56 7.81 -11.60 8.87
N ARG A 57 7.31 -11.65 7.63
CA ARG A 57 6.85 -12.90 7.01
C ARG A 57 7.99 -13.80 6.54
N TYR A 58 9.08 -13.23 6.05
CA TYR A 58 10.18 -13.98 5.40
C TYR A 58 11.53 -13.88 6.13
N GLY A 59 11.65 -12.93 7.05
CA GLY A 59 12.77 -12.63 7.94
C GLY A 59 12.50 -13.12 9.35
N SER A 60 12.37 -14.43 9.48
CA SER A 60 12.85 -15.14 10.67
C SER A 60 13.79 -16.23 10.17
N LYS A 61 15.00 -15.82 9.81
CA LYS A 61 16.15 -16.70 9.73
C LYS A 61 17.08 -16.26 10.86
N ASP A 62 16.94 -16.93 11.99
CA ASP A 62 18.03 -17.06 12.97
C ASP A 62 19.31 -17.55 12.28
#